data_AF-A0A803KHE5-F1
#
_entry.id   AF-A0A803KHE5-F1
#
_cell.length_a   1.000
_cell.length_b   1.000
_cell.length_c   1.000
_cell.angle_alpha   90.00
_cell.angle_beta   90.00
_cell.angle_gamma   90.00
#
_symmetry.space_group_name_H-M   'P 1'
#
loop_
_entity.id
_entity.type
_entity.pdbx_description
1 polymer ?
#
loop_
_entity_poly.entity_id
_entity_poly.type
_entity_poly.pdbx_seq_one_letter_code
_entity_poly.pdbx_strand_id
1 'polypeptide(L)'
;MTSLAVVEHTFPRKDTGDDVFYFYGSTFAHISEETEYVRKIRGTLEKIQSRLFKNEGNTNHVTSNTDKNLANLQQNGGTGSCENSYESKYIQIIDRLEEKELQLVEAHKENSDLQIKLEATREAGAGALRNATRKLYENYIKRSDEHRKSHEEEKQKLQASAVEHEKVFKHSIEKLHTIAERIQDKHEQITELQNLMQRMEEEKSILLEKKRLLEKEISQRMSDPSYKNGCGNTRIEIATVEEQINHLQQLMMSQHQFLHALIQESEDLKNRLKEQDVTIGDLREKISLLESQNKELKNNVEHWSHDKTKVSKGTFVKESMFDAKSPYSRLLHLRTRYVTEKS
;
A
#
# COMPACT_ATOMS: atom_id res chain seq x y z
N MET A 1 -1.74 -33.62 -32.21
CA MET A 1 -0.31 -33.33 -32.47
C MET A 1 -0.15 -31.82 -32.40
N THR A 2 0.12 -31.29 -31.22
CA THR A 2 0.45 -29.88 -31.04
C THR A 2 1.52 -29.82 -29.95
N SER A 3 2.76 -29.55 -30.36
CA SER A 3 3.94 -29.54 -29.50
C SER A 3 3.96 -28.27 -28.65
N LEU A 4 4.10 -28.42 -27.33
CA LEU A 4 4.51 -27.32 -26.46
C LEU A 4 6.01 -27.07 -26.65
N ALA A 5 6.37 -25.87 -27.13
CA ALA A 5 7.73 -25.37 -27.02
C ALA A 5 7.89 -24.71 -25.64
N VAL A 6 8.78 -25.28 -24.83
CA VAL A 6 9.25 -24.69 -23.56
C VAL A 6 10.33 -23.69 -23.90
N VAL A 7 10.06 -22.40 -23.68
CA VAL A 7 11.06 -21.34 -23.73
C VAL A 7 11.55 -21.11 -22.30
N GLU A 8 12.75 -21.59 -22.02
CA GLU A 8 13.51 -21.24 -20.83
C GLU A 8 13.97 -19.78 -20.94
N HIS A 9 13.40 -18.90 -20.10
CA HIS A 9 14.00 -17.60 -19.82
C HIS A 9 14.73 -17.67 -18.48
N THR A 10 16.02 -17.95 -18.55
CA THR A 10 16.98 -17.68 -17.49
C THR A 10 17.19 -16.16 -17.40
N PHE A 11 16.79 -15.56 -16.27
CA PHE A 11 17.08 -14.17 -15.96
C PHE A 11 18.46 -14.05 -15.29
N PRO A 12 19.23 -12.99 -15.59
CA PRO A 12 20.58 -12.84 -15.08
C PRO A 12 20.55 -12.41 -13.62
N ARG A 13 21.31 -13.14 -12.80
CA ARG A 13 21.62 -12.81 -11.42
C ARG A 13 22.43 -11.51 -11.39
N LYS A 14 21.85 -10.46 -10.82
CA LYS A 14 22.57 -9.24 -10.44
C LYS A 14 22.76 -9.30 -8.93
N ASP A 15 23.98 -9.61 -8.52
CA ASP A 15 24.40 -9.51 -7.12
C ASP A 15 24.40 -8.04 -6.70
N THR A 16 23.57 -7.69 -5.73
CA THR A 16 23.82 -6.57 -4.81
C THR A 16 23.13 -6.83 -3.49
N GLY A 17 23.96 -7.06 -2.46
CA GLY A 17 23.76 -6.57 -1.09
C GLY A 17 22.59 -7.15 -0.32
N ASP A 18 22.90 -8.10 0.54
CA ASP A 18 22.06 -8.53 1.66
C ASP A 18 21.49 -7.33 2.42
N ASP A 19 20.17 -7.24 2.48
CA ASP A 19 19.49 -6.60 3.60
C ASP A 19 18.23 -7.41 3.91
N VAL A 20 18.48 -8.61 4.47
CA VAL A 20 17.45 -9.48 5.04
C VAL A 20 16.94 -8.80 6.32
N PHE A 21 15.92 -7.96 6.15
CA PHE A 21 15.27 -7.23 7.21
C PHE A 21 14.43 -8.18 8.08
N TYR A 22 15.05 -8.82 9.08
CA TYR A 22 14.33 -9.59 10.09
C TYR A 22 13.50 -8.65 10.98
N PHE A 23 12.18 -8.69 10.81
CA PHE A 23 11.23 -7.96 11.65
C PHE A 23 11.19 -8.61 13.05
N TYR A 24 12.11 -8.22 13.94
CA TYR A 24 12.14 -8.69 15.33
C TYR A 24 11.15 -7.87 16.16
N GLY A 25 9.87 -8.16 16.01
CA GLY A 25 8.80 -7.69 16.89
C GLY A 25 8.17 -8.89 17.56
N SER A 26 8.36 -9.06 18.87
CA SER A 26 7.68 -10.09 19.63
C SER A 26 6.17 -9.84 19.61
N THR A 27 5.43 -10.72 18.93
CA THR A 27 3.98 -10.65 18.82
C THR A 27 3.34 -10.63 20.21
N PHE A 28 2.20 -9.95 20.39
CA PHE A 28 1.46 -9.90 21.66
C PHE A 28 1.26 -11.28 22.31
N ALA A 29 1.07 -12.32 21.50
CA ALA A 29 1.00 -13.71 21.96
C ALA A 29 2.29 -14.16 22.69
N HIS A 30 3.46 -13.81 22.16
CA HIS A 30 4.76 -14.11 22.77
C HIS A 30 4.93 -13.39 24.11
N ILE A 31 4.55 -12.11 24.19
CA ILE A 31 4.58 -11.35 25.45
C ILE A 31 3.62 -11.99 26.48
N SER A 32 2.43 -12.42 26.05
CA SER A 32 1.48 -13.08 26.95
C SER A 32 2.01 -14.41 27.48
N GLU A 33 2.64 -15.22 26.63
CA GLU A 33 3.25 -16.50 27.01
C GLU A 33 4.44 -16.31 27.96
N GLU A 34 5.31 -15.34 27.67
CA GLU A 34 6.40 -14.95 28.56
C GLU A 34 5.88 -14.46 29.92
N THR A 35 4.79 -13.68 29.95
CA THR A 35 4.21 -13.21 31.23
C THR A 35 3.59 -14.35 32.05
N GLU A 36 2.98 -15.36 31.42
CA GLU A 36 2.50 -16.57 32.10
C GLU A 36 3.66 -17.43 32.62
N TYR A 37 4.73 -17.56 31.83
CA TYR A 37 5.94 -18.27 32.23
C TYR A 37 6.62 -17.60 33.44
N VAL A 38 6.77 -16.28 33.42
CA VAL A 38 7.29 -15.49 34.54
C VAL A 38 6.39 -15.64 35.78
N ARG A 39 5.07 -15.65 35.61
CA ARG A 39 4.12 -15.88 36.72
C ARG A 39 4.30 -17.26 37.35
N LYS A 40 4.53 -18.29 36.53
CA LYS A 40 4.79 -19.65 36.98
C LYS A 40 6.10 -19.76 37.75
N ILE A 41 7.17 -19.11 37.27
CA ILE A 41 8.45 -19.02 37.98
C ILE A 41 8.26 -18.33 39.33
N ARG A 42 7.58 -17.18 39.38
CA ARG A 42 7.32 -16.46 40.62
C ARG A 42 6.57 -17.32 41.63
N GLY A 43 5.53 -18.04 41.19
CA GLY A 43 4.80 -18.98 42.05
C GLY A 43 5.65 -20.15 42.55
N THR A 44 6.64 -20.62 41.79
CA THR A 44 7.58 -21.64 42.27
C THR A 44 8.59 -21.07 43.27
N LEU A 45 9.08 -19.85 43.05
CA LEU A 45 9.98 -19.16 43.97
C LEU A 45 9.27 -18.84 45.30
N GLU A 46 8.02 -18.36 45.27
CA GLU A 46 7.23 -18.12 46.49
C GLU A 46 6.99 -19.42 47.28
N LYS A 47 6.81 -20.56 46.61
CA LYS A 47 6.71 -21.87 47.27
C LYS A 47 8.02 -22.33 47.90
N ILE A 48 9.16 -22.06 47.26
CA ILE A 48 10.49 -22.36 47.80
C ILE A 48 10.77 -21.44 49.00
N GLN A 49 10.51 -20.14 48.85
CA GLN A 49 10.64 -19.14 49.92
C GLN A 49 9.76 -19.50 51.12
N SER A 50 8.50 -19.87 50.89
CA SER A 50 7.59 -20.31 51.95
C SER A 50 8.06 -21.60 52.64
N ARG A 51 8.82 -22.48 51.98
CA ARG A 51 9.41 -23.67 52.62
C ARG A 51 10.66 -23.35 53.41
N LEU A 52 11.48 -22.40 52.94
CA LEU A 52 12.68 -21.95 53.63
C LEU A 52 12.33 -21.19 54.91
N PHE A 53 11.35 -20.28 54.85
CA PHE A 53 10.97 -19.45 55.99
C PHE A 53 9.92 -20.07 56.93
N LYS A 54 9.22 -21.15 56.54
CA LYS A 54 8.37 -21.91 57.48
C LYS A 54 9.16 -22.80 58.45
N ASN A 55 10.45 -23.05 58.19
CA ASN A 55 11.31 -23.85 59.05
C ASN A 55 12.12 -23.03 60.08
N GLU A 56 12.08 -21.69 60.03
CA GLU A 56 12.80 -20.83 60.98
C GLU A 56 11.97 -20.47 62.24
N GLY A 57 10.69 -20.84 62.29
CA GLY A 57 9.81 -20.56 63.44
C GLY A 57 9.91 -21.55 64.61
N ASN A 58 10.68 -22.63 64.49
CA ASN A 58 10.82 -23.65 65.53
C ASN A 58 12.18 -24.35 65.44
N THR A 59 13.23 -23.82 66.08
CA THR A 59 14.31 -24.60 66.73
C THR A 59 15.14 -23.66 67.59
N ASN A 60 14.85 -23.66 68.89
CA ASN A 60 15.75 -23.14 69.91
C ASN A 60 16.88 -24.16 70.16
N HIS A 61 18.11 -23.70 70.07
CA HIS A 61 19.26 -24.02 70.93
C HIS A 61 19.57 -25.50 71.27
N VAL A 62 20.51 -26.14 70.56
CA VAL A 62 21.49 -27.07 71.18
C VAL A 62 22.82 -26.98 70.42
N THR A 63 23.78 -26.31 71.05
CA THR A 63 25.22 -26.51 70.90
C THR A 63 25.62 -27.93 71.33
N SER A 64 26.41 -28.65 70.53
CA SER A 64 27.62 -29.39 70.97
C SER A 64 28.24 -30.23 69.85
N ASN A 65 29.52 -29.95 69.60
CA ASN A 65 30.62 -30.89 69.37
C ASN A 65 30.61 -31.80 68.13
N THR A 66 31.42 -31.41 67.14
CA THR A 66 32.06 -32.34 66.21
C THR A 66 33.52 -31.98 66.02
N ASP A 67 34.39 -32.57 66.86
CA ASP A 67 35.81 -32.76 66.53
C ASP A 67 36.10 -34.25 66.59
N LYS A 68 36.48 -34.81 65.44
CA LYS A 68 37.13 -36.11 65.35
C LYS A 68 38.25 -36.06 64.32
N ASN A 69 39.41 -36.50 64.80
CA ASN A 69 40.56 -37.08 64.09
C ASN A 69 41.75 -36.15 63.81
N LEU A 70 42.71 -36.16 64.73
CA LEU A 70 44.09 -36.49 64.35
C LEU A 70 44.83 -37.11 65.55
N ALA A 71 44.81 -38.43 65.67
CA ALA A 71 45.72 -39.17 66.54
C ALA A 71 46.23 -40.39 65.78
N ASN A 72 47.37 -40.20 65.10
CA ASN A 72 48.23 -41.26 64.61
C ASN A 72 49.64 -40.90 65.07
N LEU A 73 50.14 -41.57 66.10
CA LEU A 73 51.57 -41.57 66.40
C LEU A 73 52.00 -42.98 66.78
N GLN A 74 52.72 -43.60 65.85
CA GLN A 74 53.46 -44.82 66.05
C GLN A 74 54.72 -44.51 66.86
N GLN A 75 54.86 -45.25 67.96
CA GLN A 75 56.05 -45.91 68.52
C GLN A 75 57.40 -45.18 68.69
N ASN A 76 57.98 -45.55 69.83
CA ASN A 76 59.40 -45.74 70.15
C ASN A 76 60.20 -44.60 70.78
N GLY A 77 60.95 -45.02 71.80
CA GLY A 77 62.24 -44.44 72.14
C GLY A 77 62.27 -43.72 73.47
N GLY A 78 62.73 -44.41 74.51
CA GLY A 78 63.09 -43.77 75.76
C GLY A 78 64.27 -42.80 75.62
N THR A 79 64.31 -41.87 76.57
CA THR A 79 65.47 -41.14 77.12
C THR A 79 66.28 -40.23 76.18
N GLY A 80 66.11 -38.91 76.35
CA GLY A 80 67.16 -37.91 76.10
C GLY A 80 66.70 -36.53 75.59
N SER A 81 66.77 -35.51 76.46
CA SER A 81 66.91 -34.05 76.17
C SER A 81 65.81 -33.34 75.36
N CYS A 82 64.94 -32.52 75.98
CA CYS A 82 63.94 -31.75 75.21
C CYS A 82 63.34 -30.54 75.97
N GLU A 83 63.90 -29.33 75.79
CA GLU A 83 63.19 -28.07 76.12
C GLU A 83 63.15 -27.06 74.93
N ASN A 84 63.93 -27.24 73.85
CA ASN A 84 63.99 -26.29 72.72
C ASN A 84 63.11 -26.65 71.49
N SER A 85 62.26 -27.68 71.56
CA SER A 85 61.46 -28.17 70.40
C SER A 85 60.03 -27.61 70.34
N TYR A 86 59.48 -27.16 71.47
CA TYR A 86 58.09 -26.74 71.58
C TYR A 86 57.92 -25.24 71.32
N GLU A 87 58.86 -24.41 71.78
CA GLU A 87 58.90 -22.96 71.55
C GLU A 87 58.92 -22.61 70.05
N SER A 88 59.83 -23.22 69.28
CA SER A 88 59.95 -22.99 67.83
C SER A 88 58.74 -23.43 67.02
N LYS A 89 58.02 -24.46 67.47
CA LYS A 89 56.77 -24.91 66.81
C LYS A 89 55.63 -23.92 67.07
N TYR A 90 55.59 -23.31 68.25
CA TYR A 90 54.57 -22.32 68.60
C TYR A 90 54.74 -21.02 67.79
N ILE A 91 55.98 -20.52 67.68
CA ILE A 91 56.32 -19.35 66.86
C ILE A 91 55.93 -19.60 65.39
N GLN A 92 56.26 -20.78 64.83
CA GLN A 92 55.91 -21.13 63.45
C GLN A 92 54.39 -21.21 63.20
N ILE A 93 53.59 -21.52 64.22
CA ILE A 93 52.12 -21.54 64.11
C ILE A 93 51.57 -20.11 64.11
N ILE A 94 52.13 -19.22 64.95
CA ILE A 94 51.73 -17.81 65.00
C ILE A 94 52.08 -17.11 63.68
N ASP A 95 53.31 -17.25 63.17
CA ASP A 95 53.71 -16.65 61.90
C ASP A 95 52.81 -17.12 60.74
N ARG A 96 52.46 -18.41 60.73
CA ARG A 96 51.52 -18.97 59.75
C ARG A 96 50.11 -18.42 59.92
N LEU A 97 49.68 -18.16 61.15
CA LEU A 97 48.36 -17.59 61.43
C LEU A 97 48.32 -16.12 60.97
N GLU A 98 49.35 -15.33 61.24
CA GLU A 98 49.49 -13.95 60.76
C GLU A 98 49.56 -13.88 59.23
N GLU A 99 50.30 -14.79 58.57
CA GLU A 99 50.32 -14.88 57.11
C GLU A 99 48.93 -15.22 56.55
N LYS A 100 48.20 -16.11 57.22
CA LYS A 100 46.82 -16.45 56.84
C LYS A 100 45.86 -15.29 57.04
N GLU A 101 46.04 -14.50 58.10
CA GLU A 101 45.24 -13.29 58.36
C GLU A 101 45.49 -12.22 57.30
N LEU A 102 46.75 -11.98 56.91
CA LEU A 102 47.10 -11.10 55.80
C LEU A 102 46.49 -11.57 54.47
N GLN A 103 46.53 -12.88 54.19
CA GLN A 103 45.90 -13.47 52.99
C GLN A 103 44.37 -13.27 53.01
N LEU A 104 43.72 -13.38 54.16
CA LEU A 104 42.28 -13.14 54.31
C LEU A 104 41.91 -11.68 54.06
N VAL A 105 42.71 -10.73 54.55
CA VAL A 105 42.47 -9.29 54.32
C VAL A 105 42.59 -8.95 52.84
N GLU A 106 43.61 -9.44 52.14
CA GLU A 106 43.77 -9.20 50.70
C GLU A 106 42.63 -9.85 49.90
N ALA A 107 42.23 -11.09 50.25
CA ALA A 107 41.10 -11.75 49.61
C ALA A 107 39.76 -11.02 49.86
N HIS A 108 39.58 -10.42 51.04
CA HIS A 108 38.39 -9.61 51.33
C HIS A 108 38.36 -8.32 50.51
N LYS A 109 39.51 -7.65 50.36
CA LYS A 109 39.65 -6.47 49.50
C LYS A 109 39.38 -6.80 48.04
N GLU A 110 39.94 -7.89 47.52
CA GLU A 110 39.68 -8.36 46.15
C GLU A 110 38.19 -8.68 45.95
N ASN A 111 37.54 -9.35 46.90
CA ASN A 111 36.10 -9.62 46.84
C ASN A 111 35.26 -8.33 46.80
N SER A 112 35.65 -7.30 47.57
CA SER A 112 34.99 -6.00 47.54
C SER A 112 35.14 -5.32 46.17
N ASP A 113 36.35 -5.34 45.59
CA ASP A 113 36.62 -4.78 44.26
C ASP A 113 35.85 -5.53 43.15
N LEU A 114 35.77 -6.86 43.25
CA LEU A 114 34.99 -7.69 42.33
C LEU A 114 33.50 -7.38 42.43
N GLN A 115 32.97 -7.16 43.63
CA GLN A 115 31.58 -6.77 43.84
C GLN A 115 31.27 -5.43 43.17
N ILE A 116 32.16 -4.44 43.29
CA ILE A 116 32.02 -3.13 42.63
C ILE A 116 32.04 -3.27 41.11
N LYS A 117 32.99 -4.04 40.56
CA LYS A 117 33.07 -4.29 39.11
C LYS A 117 31.82 -5.01 38.58
N LEU A 118 31.34 -5.99 39.32
CA LEU A 118 30.14 -6.73 38.97
C LEU A 118 28.92 -5.82 38.96
N GLU A 119 28.74 -4.96 39.97
CA GLU A 119 27.65 -4.00 39.99
C GLU A 119 27.76 -2.96 38.87
N ALA A 120 28.96 -2.45 38.59
CA ALA A 120 29.22 -1.54 37.48
C ALA A 120 28.88 -2.16 36.12
N THR A 121 29.23 -3.43 35.90
CA THR A 121 28.90 -4.13 34.65
C THR A 121 27.40 -4.40 34.52
N ARG A 122 26.71 -4.68 35.64
CA ARG A 122 25.25 -4.83 35.68
C ARG A 122 24.54 -3.51 35.36
N GLU A 123 24.92 -2.40 35.98
CA GLU A 123 24.31 -1.09 35.70
C GLU A 123 24.65 -0.61 34.28
N ALA A 124 25.87 -0.83 33.79
CA ALA A 124 26.22 -0.53 32.40
C ALA A 124 25.37 -1.34 31.41
N GLY A 125 25.14 -2.63 31.69
CA GLY A 125 24.26 -3.49 30.89
C GLY A 125 22.80 -3.02 30.91
N ALA A 126 22.26 -2.71 32.08
CA ALA A 126 20.91 -2.18 32.24
C ALA A 126 20.75 -0.82 31.53
N GLY A 127 21.75 0.06 31.63
CA GLY A 127 21.81 1.34 30.93
C GLY A 127 21.84 1.19 29.41
N ALA A 128 22.63 0.25 28.88
CA ALA A 128 22.68 -0.06 27.45
C ALA A 128 21.32 -0.55 26.93
N LEU A 129 20.65 -1.44 27.68
CA LEU A 129 19.30 -1.91 27.34
C LEU A 129 18.29 -0.77 27.34
N ARG A 130 18.25 0.07 28.39
CA ARG A 130 17.37 1.24 28.44
C ARG A 130 17.59 2.19 27.26
N ASN A 131 18.86 2.42 26.88
CA ASN A 131 19.20 3.28 25.74
C ASN A 131 18.75 2.67 24.41
N ALA A 132 19.00 1.37 24.21
CA ALA A 132 18.58 0.65 23.01
C ALA A 132 17.05 0.66 22.87
N THR A 133 16.33 0.35 23.95
CA THR A 133 14.86 0.40 23.98
C THR A 133 14.34 1.80 23.66
N ARG A 134 14.91 2.84 24.28
CA ARG A 134 14.51 4.24 24.00
C ARG A 134 14.69 4.60 22.53
N LYS A 135 15.87 4.32 21.96
CA LYS A 135 16.18 4.59 20.55
C LYS A 135 15.23 3.86 19.60
N LEU A 136 14.89 2.59 19.91
CA LEU A 136 13.94 1.82 19.12
C LEU A 136 12.54 2.47 19.12
N TYR A 137 12.06 2.91 20.29
CA TYR A 137 10.77 3.60 20.37
C TYR A 137 10.77 4.96 19.68
N GLU A 138 11.80 5.76 19.88
CA GLU A 138 11.95 7.06 19.22
C GLU A 138 11.99 6.90 17.69
N ASN A 139 12.74 5.91 17.18
CA ASN A 139 12.80 5.63 15.76
C ASN A 139 11.44 5.15 15.21
N TYR A 140 10.77 4.24 15.93
CA TYR A 140 9.46 3.74 15.54
C TYR A 140 8.42 4.87 15.46
N ILE A 141 8.34 5.69 16.51
CA ILE A 141 7.40 6.83 16.56
C ILE A 141 7.70 7.80 15.43
N LYS A 142 8.96 8.20 15.27
CA LYS A 142 9.39 9.11 14.20
C LYS A 142 9.01 8.57 12.82
N ARG A 143 9.32 7.31 12.53
CA ARG A 143 9.01 6.69 11.23
C ARG A 143 7.50 6.54 11.01
N SER A 144 6.76 6.20 12.06
CA SER A 144 5.30 6.10 11.99
C SER A 144 4.66 7.47 11.71
N ASP A 145 5.13 8.53 12.36
CA ASP A 145 4.65 9.89 12.14
C ASP A 145 5.03 10.42 10.75
N GLU A 146 6.23 10.15 10.26
CA GLU A 146 6.66 10.49 8.90
C GLU A 146 5.77 9.81 7.85
N HIS A 147 5.50 8.51 7.98
CA HIS A 147 4.59 7.80 7.08
C HIS A 147 3.16 8.34 7.16
N ARG A 148 2.64 8.62 8.36
CA ARG A 148 1.32 9.21 8.56
C ARG A 148 1.22 10.58 7.89
N LYS A 149 2.23 11.43 8.05
CA LYS A 149 2.27 12.77 7.44
C LYS A 149 2.33 12.67 5.92
N SER A 150 3.21 11.82 5.38
CA SER A 150 3.32 11.59 3.93
C SER A 150 2.00 11.11 3.32
N HIS A 151 1.30 10.19 4.00
CA HIS A 151 0.00 9.68 3.54
C HIS A 151 -1.08 10.78 3.57
N GLU A 152 -1.09 11.63 4.60
CA GLU A 152 -2.04 12.75 4.67
C GLU A 152 -1.76 13.80 3.58
N GLU A 153 -0.49 14.10 3.29
CA GLU A 153 -0.09 14.96 2.18
C GLU A 153 -0.51 14.38 0.82
N GLU A 154 -0.32 13.07 0.60
CA GLU A 154 -0.75 12.39 -0.63
C GLU A 154 -2.28 12.41 -0.78
N LYS A 155 -3.02 12.16 0.30
CA LYS A 155 -4.48 12.25 0.33
C LYS A 155 -4.97 13.66 -0.03
N GLN A 156 -4.34 14.70 0.53
CA GLN A 156 -4.68 16.10 0.20
C GLN A 156 -4.38 16.42 -1.26
N LYS A 157 -3.24 15.94 -1.79
CA LYS A 157 -2.88 16.11 -3.20
C LYS A 157 -3.88 15.41 -4.14
N LEU A 158 -4.28 14.17 -3.80
CA LEU A 158 -5.30 13.44 -4.55
C LEU A 158 -6.64 14.15 -4.52
N GLN A 159 -7.05 14.65 -3.36
CA GLN A 159 -8.30 15.42 -3.21
C GLN A 159 -8.27 16.71 -4.03
N ALA A 160 -7.17 17.46 -4.00
CA ALA A 160 -7.00 18.67 -4.80
C ALA A 160 -7.04 18.36 -6.32
N SER A 161 -6.37 17.29 -6.74
CA SER A 161 -6.39 16.83 -8.13
C SER A 161 -7.79 16.40 -8.57
N ALA A 162 -8.54 15.70 -7.71
CA ALA A 162 -9.91 15.28 -8.00
C ALA A 162 -10.84 16.47 -8.22
N VAL A 163 -10.78 17.48 -7.34
CA VAL A 163 -11.56 18.72 -7.48
C VAL A 163 -11.19 19.47 -8.75
N GLU A 164 -9.91 19.52 -9.11
CA GLU A 164 -9.48 20.17 -10.35
C GLU A 164 -10.00 19.45 -11.59
N HIS A 165 -9.92 18.13 -11.63
CA HIS A 165 -10.49 17.34 -12.72
C HIS A 165 -12.01 17.49 -12.82
N GLU A 166 -12.72 17.58 -11.69
CA GLU A 166 -14.16 17.83 -11.66
C GLU A 166 -14.51 19.20 -12.27
N LYS A 167 -13.73 20.25 -11.96
CA LYS A 167 -13.92 21.58 -12.57
C LYS A 167 -13.70 21.56 -14.08
N VAL A 168 -12.62 20.92 -14.54
CA VAL A 168 -12.32 20.78 -15.97
C VAL A 168 -13.44 20.02 -16.68
N PHE A 169 -13.94 18.95 -16.06
CA PHE A 169 -15.04 18.16 -16.60
C PHE A 169 -16.33 18.97 -16.69
N LYS A 170 -16.69 19.72 -15.64
CA LYS A 170 -17.86 20.61 -15.65
C LYS A 170 -17.76 21.65 -16.76
N HIS A 171 -16.60 22.29 -16.91
CA HIS A 171 -16.38 23.26 -17.98
C HIS A 171 -16.46 22.62 -19.37
N SER A 172 -16.02 21.38 -19.53
CA SER A 172 -16.18 20.62 -20.77
C SER A 172 -17.65 20.32 -21.09
N ILE A 173 -18.46 19.99 -20.07
CA ILE A 173 -19.91 19.79 -20.22
C ILE A 173 -20.59 21.10 -20.66
N GLU A 174 -20.25 22.22 -20.03
CA GLU A 174 -20.78 23.54 -20.41
C GLU A 174 -20.46 23.86 -21.87
N LYS A 175 -19.22 23.60 -22.32
CA LYS A 175 -18.83 23.74 -23.73
C LYS A 175 -19.65 22.85 -24.65
N LEU A 176 -19.85 21.57 -24.30
CA LEU A 176 -20.69 20.66 -25.07
C LEU A 176 -22.12 21.16 -25.18
N HIS A 177 -22.69 21.69 -24.10
CA HIS A 177 -24.02 22.27 -24.09
C HIS A 177 -24.13 23.46 -25.06
N THR A 178 -23.19 24.39 -25.02
CA THR A 178 -23.18 25.53 -25.96
C THR A 178 -23.04 25.10 -27.42
N ILE A 179 -22.31 24.01 -27.69
CA ILE A 179 -22.22 23.46 -29.05
C ILE A 179 -23.55 22.82 -29.46
N ALA A 180 -24.20 22.10 -28.56
CA ALA A 180 -25.51 21.49 -28.82
C ALA A 180 -26.59 22.54 -29.11
N GLU A 181 -26.63 23.62 -28.33
CA GLU A 181 -27.53 24.77 -28.58
C GLU A 181 -27.27 25.38 -29.96
N ARG A 182 -26.01 25.64 -30.31
CA ARG A 182 -25.66 26.17 -31.64
C ARG A 182 -26.04 25.24 -32.79
N ILE A 183 -25.94 23.92 -32.60
CA ILE A 183 -26.38 22.94 -33.61
C ILE A 183 -27.90 23.01 -33.76
N GLN A 184 -28.64 23.11 -32.66
CA GLN A 184 -30.09 23.25 -32.68
C GLN A 184 -30.53 24.53 -33.41
N ASP A 185 -29.94 25.68 -33.08
CA ASP A 185 -30.22 26.96 -33.75
C ASP A 185 -29.97 26.90 -35.26
N LYS A 186 -28.87 26.25 -35.66
CA LYS A 186 -28.54 26.05 -37.07
C LYS A 186 -29.53 25.11 -37.73
N HIS A 187 -29.98 24.06 -37.05
CA HIS A 187 -30.99 23.15 -37.57
C HIS A 187 -32.35 23.84 -37.80
N GLU A 188 -32.75 24.72 -36.89
CA GLU A 188 -33.95 25.55 -37.03
C GLU A 188 -33.83 26.48 -38.25
N GLN A 189 -32.68 27.16 -38.40
CA GLN A 189 -32.41 28.00 -39.58
C GLN A 189 -32.44 27.21 -40.90
N ILE A 190 -31.87 25.98 -40.94
CA ILE A 190 -31.97 25.08 -42.11
C ILE A 190 -33.44 24.81 -42.45
N THR A 191 -34.23 24.47 -41.44
CA THR A 191 -35.65 24.12 -41.60
C THR A 191 -36.45 25.30 -42.17
N GLU A 192 -36.22 26.51 -41.66
CA GLU A 192 -36.86 27.72 -42.15
C GLU A 192 -36.50 28.03 -43.62
N LEU A 193 -35.22 27.91 -43.98
CA LEU A 193 -34.75 28.11 -45.35
C LEU A 193 -35.30 27.05 -46.31
N GLN A 194 -35.38 25.80 -45.89
CA GLN A 194 -35.99 24.73 -46.67
C GLN A 194 -37.48 25.03 -46.96
N ASN A 195 -38.22 25.50 -45.95
CA ASN A 195 -39.61 25.91 -46.13
C ASN A 195 -39.74 27.13 -47.07
N LEU A 196 -38.83 28.11 -46.99
CA LEU A 196 -38.79 29.23 -47.92
C LEU A 196 -38.51 28.76 -49.35
N MET A 197 -37.53 27.88 -49.53
CA MET A 197 -37.19 27.30 -50.83
C MET A 197 -38.36 26.54 -51.45
N GLN A 198 -39.08 25.75 -50.64
CA GLN A 198 -40.28 25.04 -51.09
C GLN A 198 -41.34 26.01 -51.62
N ARG A 199 -41.64 27.09 -50.89
CA ARG A 199 -42.61 28.10 -51.32
C ARG A 199 -42.19 28.80 -52.62
N MET A 200 -40.90 29.11 -52.78
CA MET A 200 -40.40 29.70 -54.03
C MET A 200 -40.52 28.73 -55.21
N GLU A 201 -40.30 27.43 -55.02
CA GLU A 201 -40.51 26.43 -56.09
C GLU A 201 -41.99 26.31 -56.47
N GLU A 202 -42.89 26.34 -55.48
CA GLU A 202 -44.34 26.38 -55.71
C GLU A 202 -44.76 27.62 -56.50
N GLU A 203 -44.28 28.81 -56.12
CA GLU A 203 -44.53 30.07 -56.83
C GLU A 203 -44.00 30.03 -58.26
N LYS A 204 -42.77 29.52 -58.47
CA LYS A 204 -42.19 29.33 -59.80
C LYS A 204 -43.03 28.40 -60.67
N SER A 205 -43.55 27.30 -60.11
CA SER A 205 -44.45 26.37 -60.80
C SER A 205 -45.74 27.06 -61.25
N ILE A 206 -46.33 27.89 -60.38
CA ILE A 206 -47.52 28.69 -60.69
C ILE A 206 -47.23 29.70 -61.81
N LEU A 207 -46.09 30.40 -61.77
CA LEU A 207 -45.70 31.37 -62.80
C LEU A 207 -45.45 30.69 -64.16
N LEU A 208 -44.81 29.52 -64.17
CA LEU A 208 -44.61 28.72 -65.38
C LEU A 208 -45.94 28.28 -66.00
N GLU A 209 -46.89 27.85 -65.18
CA GLU A 209 -48.23 27.49 -65.64
C GLU A 209 -48.99 28.71 -66.18
N LYS A 210 -48.89 29.88 -65.51
CA LYS A 210 -49.46 31.14 -66.00
C LYS A 210 -48.89 31.51 -67.37
N LYS A 211 -47.56 31.44 -67.54
CA LYS A 211 -46.89 31.68 -68.82
C LYS A 211 -47.44 30.75 -69.91
N ARG A 212 -47.53 29.44 -69.62
CA ARG A 212 -48.06 28.43 -70.55
C ARG A 212 -49.50 28.72 -71.00
N LEU A 213 -50.35 29.20 -70.08
CA LEU A 213 -51.73 29.58 -70.40
C LEU A 213 -51.79 30.81 -71.32
N LEU A 214 -50.98 31.84 -71.06
CA LEU A 214 -50.88 33.04 -71.90
C LEU A 214 -50.36 32.71 -73.31
N GLU A 215 -49.35 31.85 -73.43
CA GLU A 215 -48.84 31.37 -74.73
C GLU A 215 -49.90 30.61 -75.53
N LYS A 216 -50.72 29.80 -74.85
CA LYS A 216 -51.86 29.10 -75.47
C LYS A 216 -52.92 30.08 -75.96
N GLU A 217 -53.22 31.12 -75.18
CA GLU A 217 -54.17 32.17 -75.58
C GLU A 217 -53.68 32.93 -76.83
N ILE A 218 -52.40 33.30 -76.87
CA ILE A 218 -51.79 33.90 -78.06
C ILE A 218 -51.92 32.96 -79.25
N SER A 219 -51.59 31.68 -79.09
CA SER A 219 -51.67 30.67 -80.16
C SER A 219 -53.11 30.53 -80.70
N GLN A 220 -54.12 30.55 -79.83
CA GLN A 220 -55.53 30.50 -80.21
C GLN A 220 -55.98 31.77 -80.96
N ARG A 221 -55.65 32.97 -80.44
CA ARG A 221 -55.99 34.25 -81.09
C ARG A 221 -55.31 34.41 -82.45
N MET A 222 -54.08 33.93 -82.60
CA MET A 222 -53.34 33.96 -83.86
C MET A 222 -53.87 32.97 -84.90
N SER A 223 -54.59 31.92 -84.48
CA SER A 223 -55.27 30.97 -85.38
C SER A 223 -56.58 31.54 -85.94
N ASP A 224 -57.10 32.63 -85.39
CA ASP A 224 -58.33 33.30 -85.84
C ASP A 224 -57.98 34.43 -86.84
N PRO A 225 -58.35 34.30 -88.14
CA PRO A 225 -57.95 35.27 -89.18
C PRO A 225 -58.54 36.68 -89.00
N SER A 226 -59.48 36.86 -88.06
CA SER A 226 -60.10 38.15 -87.74
C SER A 226 -59.22 39.04 -86.84
N TYR A 227 -58.26 38.47 -86.11
CA TYR A 227 -57.56 39.14 -85.01
C TYR A 227 -56.08 39.47 -85.32
N LYS A 228 -55.84 40.49 -86.16
CA LYS A 228 -54.47 40.85 -86.59
C LYS A 228 -53.60 41.59 -85.56
N ASN A 229 -54.17 42.32 -84.59
CA ASN A 229 -53.42 43.26 -83.73
C ASN A 229 -53.63 43.07 -82.20
N GLY A 230 -54.33 42.03 -81.75
CA GLY A 230 -54.85 41.95 -80.36
C GLY A 230 -53.94 41.37 -79.28
N CYS A 231 -52.73 40.88 -79.62
CA CYS A 231 -51.88 40.13 -78.67
C CYS A 231 -50.77 40.97 -78.00
N GLY A 232 -50.75 42.29 -78.18
CA GLY A 232 -49.70 43.15 -77.62
C GLY A 232 -49.64 43.10 -76.08
N ASN A 233 -50.80 43.24 -75.44
CA ASN A 233 -50.90 43.24 -73.97
C ASN A 233 -50.53 41.87 -73.37
N THR A 234 -50.97 40.76 -73.97
CA THR A 234 -50.63 39.41 -73.48
C THR A 234 -49.15 39.08 -73.69
N ARG A 235 -48.50 39.60 -74.75
CA ARG A 235 -47.04 39.49 -74.92
C ARG A 235 -46.26 40.27 -73.86
N ILE A 236 -46.70 41.47 -73.50
CA ILE A 236 -46.11 42.24 -72.40
C ILE A 236 -46.26 41.46 -71.09
N GLU A 237 -47.44 40.88 -70.84
CA GLU A 237 -47.67 40.07 -69.63
C GLU A 237 -46.76 38.84 -69.59
N ILE A 238 -46.55 38.14 -70.71
CA ILE A 238 -45.57 37.03 -70.80
C ILE A 238 -44.17 37.52 -70.44
N ALA A 239 -43.71 38.64 -71.00
CA ALA A 239 -42.39 39.19 -70.69
C ALA A 239 -42.24 39.52 -69.20
N THR A 240 -43.29 40.08 -68.57
CA THR A 240 -43.26 40.34 -67.11
C THR A 240 -43.20 39.05 -66.28
N VAL A 241 -43.93 38.01 -66.68
CA VAL A 241 -43.90 36.70 -65.99
C VAL A 241 -42.55 36.01 -66.19
N GLU A 242 -41.95 36.12 -67.38
CA GLU A 242 -40.59 35.63 -67.64
C GLU A 242 -39.55 36.31 -66.76
N GLU A 243 -39.65 37.63 -66.59
CA GLU A 243 -38.77 38.39 -65.70
C GLU A 243 -38.95 37.98 -64.23
N GLN A 244 -40.19 37.79 -63.78
CA GLN A 244 -40.50 37.28 -62.44
C GLN A 244 -39.91 35.88 -62.21
N ILE A 245 -40.03 34.97 -63.18
CA ILE A 245 -39.43 33.63 -63.12
C ILE A 245 -37.91 33.72 -63.02
N ASN A 246 -37.27 34.56 -63.84
CA ASN A 246 -35.82 34.72 -63.83
C ASN A 246 -35.32 35.31 -62.50
N HIS A 247 -36.02 36.31 -61.94
CA HIS A 247 -35.67 36.89 -60.64
C HIS A 247 -35.81 35.85 -59.51
N LEU A 248 -36.92 35.11 -59.50
CA LEU A 248 -37.17 34.06 -58.52
C LEU A 248 -36.12 32.93 -58.60
N GLN A 249 -35.72 32.53 -59.82
CA GLN A 249 -34.64 31.57 -60.04
C GLN A 249 -33.30 32.06 -59.47
N GLN A 250 -32.94 33.33 -59.66
CA GLN A 250 -31.70 33.89 -59.10
C GLN A 250 -31.73 33.90 -57.56
N LEU A 251 -32.87 34.28 -56.97
CA LEU A 251 -33.04 34.25 -55.52
C LEU A 251 -32.93 32.81 -54.99
N MET A 252 -33.60 31.86 -55.62
CA MET A 252 -33.50 30.43 -55.28
C MET A 252 -32.07 29.91 -55.35
N MET A 253 -31.30 30.26 -56.39
CA MET A 253 -29.90 29.85 -56.50
C MET A 253 -29.05 30.39 -55.33
N SER A 254 -29.23 31.65 -54.96
CA SER A 254 -28.52 32.25 -53.81
C SER A 254 -28.91 31.60 -52.48
N GLN A 255 -30.20 31.30 -52.29
CA GLN A 255 -30.70 30.63 -51.09
C GLN A 255 -30.21 29.19 -51.00
N HIS A 256 -30.13 28.48 -52.14
CA HIS A 256 -29.60 27.13 -52.18
C HIS A 256 -28.09 27.09 -51.85
N GLN A 257 -27.32 28.06 -52.35
CA GLN A 257 -25.91 28.22 -51.97
C GLN A 257 -25.74 28.46 -50.48
N PHE A 258 -26.58 29.33 -49.88
CA PHE A 258 -26.55 29.59 -48.45
C PHE A 258 -26.94 28.36 -47.62
N LEU A 259 -28.01 27.66 -48.02
CA LEU A 259 -28.44 26.41 -47.38
C LEU A 259 -27.33 25.35 -47.42
N HIS A 260 -26.65 25.19 -48.55
CA HIS A 260 -25.51 24.28 -48.68
C HIS A 260 -24.37 24.62 -47.72
N ALA A 261 -24.02 25.91 -47.59
CA ALA A 261 -22.98 26.34 -46.66
C ALA A 261 -23.36 26.04 -45.20
N LEU A 262 -24.63 26.21 -44.82
CA LEU A 262 -25.11 25.98 -43.46
C LEU A 262 -25.21 24.47 -43.14
N ILE A 263 -25.61 23.64 -44.11
CA ILE A 263 -25.55 22.17 -44.01
C ILE A 263 -24.09 21.71 -43.82
N GLN A 264 -23.16 22.29 -44.58
CA GLN A 264 -21.74 21.97 -44.44
C GLN A 264 -21.21 22.31 -43.05
N GLU A 265 -21.53 23.50 -42.53
CA GLU A 265 -21.16 23.91 -41.16
C GLU A 265 -21.74 22.93 -40.11
N SER A 266 -23.00 22.50 -40.29
CA SER A 266 -23.63 21.53 -39.40
C SER A 266 -22.96 20.14 -39.45
N GLU A 267 -22.58 19.66 -40.63
CA GLU A 267 -21.90 18.36 -40.75
C GLU A 267 -20.47 18.43 -40.19
N ASP A 268 -19.76 19.54 -40.37
CA ASP A 268 -18.45 19.77 -39.76
C ASP A 268 -18.53 19.75 -38.23
N LEU A 269 -19.51 20.43 -37.63
CA LEU A 269 -19.74 20.39 -36.18
C LEU A 269 -20.08 18.97 -35.68
N LYS A 270 -20.92 18.25 -36.42
CA LYS A 270 -21.28 16.86 -36.12
C LYS A 270 -20.07 15.91 -36.21
N ASN A 271 -19.18 16.11 -37.16
CA ASN A 271 -17.95 15.32 -37.27
C ASN A 271 -17.00 15.59 -36.11
N ARG A 272 -16.85 16.86 -35.69
CA ARG A 272 -16.10 17.21 -34.47
C ARG A 272 -16.69 16.57 -33.22
N LEU A 273 -18.02 16.49 -33.11
CA LEU A 273 -18.69 15.79 -32.00
C LEU A 273 -18.37 14.29 -32.01
N LYS A 274 -18.45 13.63 -33.18
CA LYS A 274 -18.07 12.21 -33.31
C LYS A 274 -16.60 11.95 -32.92
N GLU A 275 -15.68 12.84 -33.28
CA GLU A 275 -14.27 12.75 -32.89
C GLU A 275 -14.10 12.84 -31.36
N GLN A 276 -14.87 13.72 -30.71
CA GLN A 276 -14.91 13.78 -29.24
C GLN A 276 -15.50 12.50 -28.64
N ASP A 277 -16.54 11.90 -29.22
CA ASP A 277 -17.11 10.63 -28.76
C ASP A 277 -16.10 9.48 -28.84
N VAL A 278 -15.30 9.41 -29.91
CA VAL A 278 -14.19 8.44 -30.03
C VAL A 278 -13.17 8.66 -28.92
N THR A 279 -12.77 9.91 -28.68
CA THR A 279 -11.82 10.25 -27.60
C THR A 279 -12.37 9.87 -26.22
N ILE A 280 -13.67 10.07 -25.98
CA ILE A 280 -14.35 9.64 -24.75
C ILE A 280 -14.30 8.10 -24.63
N GLY A 281 -14.48 7.37 -25.73
CA GLY A 281 -14.31 5.92 -25.81
C GLY A 281 -12.92 5.47 -25.35
N ASP A 282 -11.87 6.02 -25.96
CA ASP A 282 -10.48 5.68 -25.64
C ASP A 282 -10.14 5.95 -24.15
N LEU A 283 -10.63 7.08 -23.62
CA LEU A 283 -10.44 7.42 -22.21
C LEU A 283 -11.19 6.46 -21.27
N ARG A 284 -12.39 6.03 -21.64
CA ARG A 284 -13.16 5.01 -20.87
C ARG A 284 -12.44 3.68 -20.85
N GLU A 285 -11.86 3.24 -21.96
CA GLU A 285 -11.06 2.01 -22.02
C GLU A 285 -9.82 2.11 -21.12
N LYS A 286 -9.13 3.25 -21.15
CA LYS A 286 -7.99 3.51 -20.26
C LYS A 286 -8.38 3.49 -18.78
N ILE A 287 -9.52 4.09 -18.42
CA ILE A 287 -10.06 4.04 -17.05
C ILE A 287 -10.34 2.59 -16.65
N SER A 288 -11.01 1.81 -17.50
CA SER A 288 -11.30 0.39 -17.25
C SER A 288 -10.03 -0.44 -17.01
N LEU A 289 -8.99 -0.23 -17.82
CA LEU A 289 -7.69 -0.89 -17.64
C LEU A 289 -7.07 -0.52 -16.28
N LEU A 290 -7.02 0.78 -15.95
CA LEU A 290 -6.48 1.26 -14.67
C LEU A 290 -7.30 0.74 -13.48
N GLU A 291 -8.62 0.67 -13.58
CA GLU A 291 -9.51 0.09 -12.57
C GLU A 291 -9.21 -1.40 -12.35
N SER A 292 -9.00 -2.18 -13.41
CA SER A 292 -8.62 -3.58 -13.30
C SER A 292 -7.25 -3.76 -12.63
N GLN A 293 -6.27 -2.93 -12.98
CA GLN A 293 -4.94 -2.94 -12.38
C GLN A 293 -5.01 -2.56 -10.89
N ASN A 294 -5.80 -1.54 -10.55
CA ASN A 294 -6.03 -1.16 -9.15
C ASN A 294 -6.70 -2.28 -8.36
N LYS A 295 -7.67 -2.98 -8.96
CA LYS A 295 -8.33 -4.13 -8.34
C LYS A 295 -7.35 -5.28 -8.11
N GLU A 296 -6.47 -5.56 -9.07
CA GLU A 296 -5.41 -6.56 -8.93
C GLU A 296 -4.42 -6.18 -7.82
N LEU A 297 -3.93 -4.94 -7.81
CA LEU A 297 -3.04 -4.44 -6.77
C LEU A 297 -3.70 -4.52 -5.38
N LYS A 298 -4.98 -4.15 -5.28
CA LYS A 298 -5.76 -4.28 -4.05
C LYS A 298 -5.85 -5.74 -3.59
N ASN A 299 -6.18 -6.66 -4.49
CA ASN A 299 -6.21 -8.10 -4.20
C ASN A 299 -4.84 -8.63 -3.73
N ASN A 300 -3.75 -8.17 -4.36
CA ASN A 300 -2.39 -8.54 -3.97
C ASN A 300 -2.06 -8.02 -2.57
N VAL A 301 -2.38 -6.75 -2.27
CA VAL A 301 -2.21 -6.18 -0.92
C VAL A 301 -3.02 -6.96 0.12
N GLU A 302 -4.27 -7.32 -0.19
CA GLU A 302 -5.12 -8.13 0.68
C GLU A 302 -4.53 -9.54 0.90
N HIS A 303 -4.04 -10.19 -0.16
CA HIS A 303 -3.37 -11.50 -0.08
C HIS A 303 -2.15 -11.45 0.86
N TRP A 304 -1.23 -10.50 0.64
CA TRP A 304 -0.04 -10.36 1.48
C TRP A 304 -0.38 -9.96 2.93
N SER A 305 -1.51 -9.28 3.15
CA SER A 305 -2.03 -8.97 4.48
C SER A 305 -2.64 -10.20 5.18
N HIS A 306 -3.32 -11.07 4.44
CA HIS A 306 -3.86 -12.33 4.96
C HIS A 306 -2.78 -13.38 5.26
N ASP A 307 -1.70 -13.45 4.47
CA ASP A 307 -0.62 -14.40 4.75
C ASP A 307 0.14 -14.04 6.02
N LYS A 308 0.31 -12.75 6.34
CA LYS A 308 0.85 -12.30 7.63
C LYS A 308 0.01 -12.79 8.82
N THR A 309 -1.29 -13.03 8.66
CA THR A 309 -2.15 -13.55 9.73
C THR A 309 -2.17 -15.09 9.81
N LYS A 310 -1.91 -15.80 8.70
CA LYS A 310 -1.88 -17.29 8.67
C LYS A 310 -0.57 -17.93 9.11
N VAL A 311 0.57 -17.23 8.98
CA VAL A 311 1.90 -17.78 9.35
C VAL A 311 2.12 -17.87 10.88
N SER A 312 1.14 -17.47 11.70
CA SER A 312 1.24 -17.55 13.18
C SER A 312 0.59 -18.79 13.82
N LYS A 313 0.45 -19.92 13.10
CA LYS A 313 0.16 -21.22 13.73
C LYS A 313 1.47 -22.01 13.85
N GLY A 314 2.05 -21.99 15.05
CA GLY A 314 3.30 -22.67 15.36
C GLY A 314 3.35 -24.10 14.81
N THR A 315 4.33 -24.36 13.96
CA THR A 315 4.67 -25.71 13.51
C THR A 315 5.08 -26.52 14.74
N PHE A 316 4.30 -27.54 15.10
CA PHE A 316 4.69 -28.52 16.11
C PHE A 316 5.93 -29.27 15.60
N VAL A 317 7.11 -28.88 16.08
CA VAL A 317 8.37 -29.54 15.74
C VAL A 317 8.37 -30.90 16.44
N LYS A 318 8.18 -31.97 15.65
CA LYS A 318 8.31 -33.36 16.14
C LYS A 318 9.77 -33.64 16.49
N GLU A 319 9.98 -34.35 17.60
CA GLU A 319 11.29 -34.75 18.13
C GLU A 319 12.15 -35.53 17.12
N SER A 320 11.53 -36.11 16.08
CA SER A 320 12.19 -36.80 14.97
C SER A 320 12.86 -35.88 13.94
N MET A 321 12.70 -34.55 14.02
CA MET A 321 13.31 -33.60 13.06
C MET A 321 14.73 -33.18 13.44
N PHE A 322 15.19 -33.49 14.66
CA PHE A 322 16.54 -33.17 15.10
C PHE A 322 17.46 -34.36 14.89
N ASP A 323 18.20 -34.34 13.78
CA ASP A 323 19.29 -35.29 13.56
C ASP A 323 20.40 -35.06 14.60
N ALA A 324 21.13 -36.11 14.98
CA ALA A 324 22.05 -36.14 16.12
C ALA A 324 23.19 -35.10 16.07
N LYS A 325 23.40 -34.46 14.90
CA LYS A 325 24.36 -33.38 14.65
C LYS A 325 23.81 -31.97 14.80
N SER A 326 22.52 -31.79 15.14
CA SER A 326 21.94 -30.46 15.38
C SER A 326 22.57 -29.80 16.62
N PRO A 327 22.93 -28.51 16.58
CA PRO A 327 23.52 -27.79 17.72
C PRO A 327 22.62 -27.75 18.97
N TYR A 328 21.36 -28.14 18.84
CA TYR A 328 20.38 -28.21 19.93
C TYR A 328 20.20 -29.62 20.55
N SER A 329 20.92 -30.63 20.06
CA SER A 329 20.84 -32.02 20.57
C SER A 329 21.22 -32.12 22.05
N ARG A 330 22.15 -31.27 22.51
CA ARG A 330 22.61 -31.23 23.90
C ARG A 330 21.51 -30.83 24.88
N LEU A 331 20.60 -29.94 24.47
CA LEU A 331 19.44 -29.52 25.27
C LEU A 331 18.41 -30.64 25.37
N LEU A 332 18.25 -31.43 24.31
CA LEU A 332 17.36 -32.59 24.31
C LEU A 332 17.84 -33.66 25.30
N HIS A 333 19.14 -33.98 25.30
CA HIS A 333 19.74 -34.93 26.24
C HIS A 333 19.66 -34.51 27.72
N LEU A 334 19.83 -33.21 27.98
CA LEU A 334 19.63 -32.64 29.33
C LEU A 334 18.18 -32.80 29.79
N ARG A 335 17.21 -32.61 28.88
CA ARG A 335 15.78 -32.81 29.15
C ARG A 335 15.45 -34.28 29.41
N THR A 336 16.00 -35.21 28.63
CA THR A 336 15.75 -36.65 28.84
C THR A 336 16.34 -37.13 30.17
N ARG A 337 17.56 -36.71 30.53
CA ARG A 337 18.17 -37.05 31.83
C ARG A 337 17.36 -36.55 33.02
N TYR A 338 16.83 -35.34 32.93
CA TYR A 338 15.99 -34.76 33.99
C TYR A 338 14.66 -35.51 34.20
N VAL A 339 14.16 -36.17 33.14
CA VAL A 339 12.93 -36.97 33.22
C VAL A 339 13.23 -38.36 33.78
N THR A 340 14.39 -38.95 33.47
CA THR A 340 14.77 -40.28 33.98
C THR A 340 15.28 -40.30 35.42
N GLU A 341 15.79 -39.18 35.95
CA GLU A 341 16.21 -39.07 37.36
C GLU A 341 15.05 -38.81 38.34
N LYS A 342 13.82 -38.71 37.83
CA LYS A 342 12.60 -38.47 38.62
C LYS A 342 11.55 -39.59 38.56
N SER A 343 11.89 -40.73 37.95
CA SER A 343 11.18 -42.01 38.10
C SER A 343 12.07 -42.97 38.86
#